data_AF-A0A1I5RY22-F1
#
_entry.id   AF-A0A1I5RY22-F1
#
_cell.length_a   1.000
_cell.length_b   1.000
_cell.length_c   1.000
_cell.angle_alpha   90.00
_cell.angle_beta   90.00
_cell.angle_gamma   90.00
#
_symmetry.space_group_name_H-M   'P 1'
#
loop_
_entity.id
_entity.type
_entity.pdbx_description
1 polymer ?
#
loop_
_entity_poly.entity_id
_entity_poly.type
_entity_poly.pdbx_seq_one_letter_code
_entity_poly.pdbx_strand_id
1 'polypeptide(L)'
;MQLNDILADVQDQDRGRDFDLLDPVTGKPTGITFRVAGPDSATQHRARLKLADDMAEMADADGRVTAVDREKLRIACLAACVLGWDIEEDGEPVPFSQKNVIRVLSSAQWVQAQVDAFASDRAAFRGDR
;
A
#
# COMPACT_ATOMS: atom_id res chain seq x y z
N MET A 1 -15.15 -14.42 19.76
CA MET A 1 -14.55 -13.13 19.42
C MET A 1 -15.22 -12.08 20.28
N GLN A 2 -14.45 -11.42 21.12
CA GLN A 2 -14.85 -10.33 22.02
C GLN A 2 -14.37 -8.99 21.43
N LEU A 3 -14.89 -7.86 21.95
CA LEU A 3 -14.46 -6.53 21.50
C LEU A 3 -12.94 -6.33 21.60
N ASN A 4 -12.32 -6.84 22.68
CA ASN A 4 -10.87 -6.76 22.85
C ASN A 4 -10.10 -7.54 21.77
N ASP A 5 -10.65 -8.66 21.29
CA ASP A 5 -10.04 -9.42 20.19
C ASP A 5 -10.07 -8.60 18.89
N ILE A 6 -11.17 -7.86 18.65
CA ILE A 6 -11.31 -7.00 17.46
C ILE A 6 -10.32 -5.83 17.53
N LEU A 7 -10.18 -5.18 18.69
CA LEU A 7 -9.25 -4.07 18.86
C LEU A 7 -7.78 -4.51 18.74
N ALA A 8 -7.45 -5.69 19.25
CA ALA A 8 -6.12 -6.28 19.08
C ALA A 8 -5.82 -6.59 17.60
N ASP A 9 -6.78 -7.18 16.87
CA ASP A 9 -6.64 -7.46 15.45
C ASP A 9 -6.34 -6.18 14.64
N VAL A 10 -7.07 -5.09 14.91
CA VAL A 10 -6.82 -3.79 14.24
C VAL A 10 -5.41 -3.27 14.52
N GLN A 11 -4.92 -3.38 15.77
CA GLN A 11 -3.56 -2.97 16.13
C GLN A 11 -2.49 -3.79 15.40
N ASP A 12 -2.71 -5.11 15.23
CA ASP A 12 -1.81 -5.96 14.47
C ASP A 12 -1.83 -5.62 12.98
N GLN A 13 -3.00 -5.28 12.42
CA GLN A 13 -3.08 -4.78 11.04
C GLN A 13 -2.33 -3.45 10.85
N ASP A 14 -2.32 -2.55 11.85
CA ASP A 14 -1.55 -1.30 11.81
C ASP A 14 -0.03 -1.50 11.84
N ARG A 15 0.46 -2.57 12.49
CA ARG A 15 1.89 -2.94 12.42
C ARG A 15 2.33 -3.39 11.03
N GLY A 16 1.37 -3.85 10.24
CA GLY A 16 1.56 -4.36 8.90
C GLY A 16 2.23 -5.72 8.86
N ARG A 17 2.37 -6.25 7.64
CA ARG A 17 3.04 -7.52 7.36
C ARG A 17 3.96 -7.40 6.16
N ASP A 18 4.96 -8.27 6.16
CA ASP A 18 5.90 -8.36 5.06
C ASP A 18 5.36 -9.29 3.98
N PHE A 19 5.62 -8.94 2.73
CA PHE A 19 5.47 -9.86 1.61
C PHE A 19 6.60 -9.66 0.59
N ASP A 20 6.96 -10.76 -0.07
CA ASP A 20 7.93 -10.75 -1.14
C ASP A 20 7.26 -10.41 -2.46
N LEU A 21 7.83 -9.44 -3.17
CA LEU A 21 7.43 -9.12 -4.53
C LEU A 21 7.83 -10.28 -5.44
N LEU A 22 6.90 -10.78 -6.24
CA LEU A 22 7.12 -11.91 -7.12
C LEU A 22 7.30 -11.45 -8.57
N ASP A 23 8.21 -12.08 -9.30
CA ASP A 23 8.29 -11.91 -10.74
C ASP A 23 6.97 -12.38 -11.39
N PRO A 24 6.32 -11.55 -12.22
CA PRO A 24 4.96 -11.82 -12.70
C PRO A 24 4.88 -12.98 -13.70
N VAL A 25 6.01 -13.45 -14.24
CA VAL A 25 6.07 -14.54 -15.22
C VAL A 25 6.41 -15.86 -14.54
N THR A 26 7.38 -15.84 -13.63
CA THR A 26 7.93 -17.05 -13.00
C THR A 26 7.34 -17.33 -11.62
N GLY A 27 6.72 -16.33 -10.98
CA GLY A 27 6.21 -16.42 -9.61
C GLY A 27 7.29 -16.53 -8.54
N LYS A 28 8.56 -16.31 -8.89
CA LYS A 28 9.68 -16.40 -7.94
C LYS A 28 9.90 -15.05 -7.24
N PRO A 29 10.35 -15.04 -5.98
CA PRO A 29 10.74 -13.81 -5.30
C PRO A 29 11.80 -13.04 -6.09
N THR A 30 11.61 -11.72 -6.21
CA THR A 30 12.58 -10.83 -6.85
C THR A 30 13.72 -10.43 -5.92
N GLY A 31 13.59 -10.72 -4.62
CA GLY A 31 14.46 -10.22 -3.56
C GLY A 31 14.00 -8.87 -2.98
N ILE A 32 12.92 -8.29 -3.51
CA ILE A 32 12.28 -7.09 -2.96
C ILE A 32 11.20 -7.50 -1.96
N THR A 33 11.21 -6.88 -0.78
CA THR A 33 10.19 -7.11 0.25
C THR A 33 9.50 -5.79 0.61
N PHE A 34 8.18 -5.82 0.83
CA PHE A 34 7.41 -4.69 1.31
C PHE A 34 6.78 -5.01 2.66
N ARG A 35 6.78 -4.06 3.59
CA ARG A 35 5.90 -4.07 4.76
C ARG A 35 4.69 -3.19 4.50
N VAL A 36 3.49 -3.75 4.57
CA VAL A 36 2.24 -3.05 4.22
C VAL A 36 1.24 -3.14 5.36
N ALA A 37 0.53 -2.06 5.65
CA ALA A 37 -0.56 -2.03 6.63
C ALA A 37 -1.79 -2.82 6.15
N GLY A 38 -2.46 -3.52 7.06
CA GLY A 38 -3.62 -4.36 6.73
C GLY A 38 -4.87 -3.56 6.36
N PRO A 39 -5.83 -4.19 5.66
CA PRO A 39 -7.02 -3.52 5.10
C PRO A 39 -7.95 -2.87 6.13
N ASP A 40 -7.98 -3.37 7.37
CA ASP A 40 -8.80 -2.84 8.46
C ASP A 40 -7.96 -2.02 9.47
N SER A 41 -6.71 -1.69 9.13
CA SER A 41 -5.84 -0.82 9.93
C SER A 41 -6.32 0.64 9.95
N ALA A 42 -5.99 1.38 11.02
CA ALA A 42 -6.25 2.82 11.08
C ALA A 42 -5.42 3.57 10.03
N THR A 43 -4.25 3.05 9.65
CA THR A 43 -3.39 3.60 8.59
C THR A 43 -4.09 3.58 7.23
N GLN A 44 -4.65 2.43 6.82
CA GLN A 44 -5.42 2.35 5.58
C GLN A 44 -6.72 3.16 5.62
N HIS A 45 -7.36 3.27 6.78
CA HIS A 45 -8.51 4.15 6.94
C HIS A 45 -8.13 5.62 6.69
N ARG A 46 -7.06 6.11 7.32
CA ARG A 46 -6.57 7.49 7.11
C ARG A 46 -6.14 7.75 5.66
N ALA A 47 -5.49 6.79 5.01
CA ALA A 47 -5.10 6.91 3.61
C ALA A 47 -6.34 7.11 2.69
N ARG A 48 -7.41 6.34 2.92
CA ARG A 48 -8.68 6.47 2.17
C ARG A 48 -9.40 7.79 2.42
N LEU A 49 -9.40 8.29 3.66
CA LEU A 49 -9.95 9.61 3.98
C LEU A 49 -9.18 10.71 3.24
N LYS A 50 -7.85 10.67 3.33
CA LYS A 50 -6.98 11.61 2.62
C LYS A 50 -7.19 11.56 1.10
N LEU A 51 -7.38 10.37 0.52
CA LEU A 51 -7.71 10.24 -0.89
C LEU A 51 -9.01 10.97 -1.26
N ALA A 52 -10.04 10.87 -0.42
CA ALA A 52 -11.30 11.59 -0.66
C ALA A 52 -11.13 13.11 -0.59
N ASP A 53 -10.36 13.60 0.41
CA ASP A 53 -10.03 15.02 0.54
C ASP A 53 -9.22 15.51 -0.67
N ASP A 54 -8.17 14.80 -1.06
CA ASP A 54 -7.32 15.16 -2.20
C ASP A 54 -8.10 15.13 -3.53
N MET A 55 -9.06 14.21 -3.69
CA MET A 55 -9.96 14.20 -4.85
C MET A 55 -10.85 15.44 -4.89
N ALA A 56 -11.35 15.90 -3.74
CA ALA A 56 -12.15 17.11 -3.66
C ALA A 56 -11.31 18.36 -3.96
N GLU A 57 -10.07 18.42 -3.47
CA GLU A 57 -9.14 19.52 -3.74
C GLU A 57 -8.71 19.60 -5.22
N MET A 58 -8.53 18.45 -5.88
CA MET A 58 -8.15 18.39 -7.30
C MET A 58 -9.32 18.55 -8.29
N ALA A 59 -10.56 18.54 -7.81
CA ALA A 59 -11.72 18.63 -8.67
C ALA A 59 -11.81 20.01 -9.35
N ASP A 60 -12.21 20.03 -10.62
CA ASP A 60 -12.54 21.27 -11.32
C ASP A 60 -13.85 21.88 -10.80
N ALA A 61 -14.24 23.02 -11.38
CA ALA A 61 -15.47 23.72 -11.00
C ALA A 61 -16.75 22.88 -11.17
N ASP A 62 -16.72 21.83 -11.99
CA ASP A 62 -17.83 20.90 -12.21
C ASP A 62 -17.73 19.66 -11.29
N GLY A 63 -16.74 19.61 -10.38
CA GLY A 63 -16.52 18.48 -9.48
C GLY A 63 -15.83 17.29 -10.15
N ARG A 64 -15.17 17.47 -11.30
CA ARG A 64 -14.52 16.39 -12.04
C ARG A 64 -13.02 16.34 -11.75
N VAL A 65 -12.52 15.12 -11.59
CA VAL A 65 -11.08 14.82 -11.49
C VAL A 65 -10.70 14.01 -12.72
N THR A 66 -9.61 14.39 -13.40
CA THR A 66 -9.13 13.66 -14.58
C THR A 66 -8.73 12.22 -14.23
N ALA A 67 -8.76 11.31 -15.20
CA ALA A 67 -8.33 9.93 -14.97
C ALA A 67 -6.85 9.84 -14.53
N VAL A 68 -5.99 10.71 -15.08
CA VAL A 68 -4.58 10.79 -14.72
C VAL A 68 -4.39 11.22 -13.28
N ASP A 69 -5.13 12.23 -12.83
CA ASP A 69 -5.00 12.72 -11.46
C ASP A 69 -5.63 11.75 -10.46
N ARG A 70 -6.73 11.09 -10.82
CA ARG A 70 -7.28 9.97 -10.02
C ARG A 70 -6.26 8.86 -9.80
N GLU A 71 -5.51 8.49 -10.85
CA GLU A 71 -4.50 7.45 -10.72
C GLU A 71 -3.33 7.90 -9.83
N LYS A 72 -2.85 9.15 -9.98
CA LYS A 72 -1.82 9.70 -9.08
C LYS A 72 -2.26 9.65 -7.62
N LEU A 73 -3.49 10.06 -7.35
CA LEU A 73 -4.06 10.04 -5.99
C LEU A 73 -4.23 8.60 -5.47
N ARG A 74 -4.65 7.66 -6.32
CA ARG A 74 -4.73 6.23 -5.96
C ARG A 74 -3.37 5.66 -5.60
N ILE A 75 -2.32 5.95 -6.39
CA ILE A 75 -0.95 5.54 -6.09
C ILE A 75 -0.46 6.17 -4.79
N ALA A 76 -0.74 7.46 -4.57
CA ALA A 76 -0.38 8.13 -3.32
C ALA A 76 -1.08 7.51 -2.09
N CYS A 77 -2.36 7.12 -2.24
CA CYS A 77 -3.11 6.39 -1.22
C CYS A 77 -2.47 5.04 -0.92
N LEU A 78 -2.13 4.24 -1.95
CA LEU A 78 -1.46 2.95 -1.77
C LEU A 78 -0.08 3.11 -1.13
N ALA A 79 0.69 4.12 -1.56
CA ALA A 79 2.00 4.42 -1.00
C ALA A 79 1.94 4.74 0.50
N ALA A 80 0.89 5.44 0.95
CA ALA A 80 0.66 5.72 2.37
C ALA A 80 0.36 4.46 3.22
N CYS A 81 0.02 3.34 2.58
CA CYS A 81 -0.17 2.05 3.25
C CYS A 81 1.13 1.24 3.38
N VAL A 82 2.19 1.63 2.68
CA VAL A 82 3.51 0.98 2.80
C VAL A 82 4.23 1.57 4.02
N LEU A 83 4.66 0.69 4.94
CA LEU A 83 5.28 1.05 6.22
C LEU A 83 6.80 0.88 6.21
N GLY A 84 7.31 0.12 5.24
CA GLY A 84 8.73 -0.17 5.07
C GLY A 84 8.96 -1.04 3.86
N TRP A 85 10.23 -1.23 3.50
CA TRP A 85 10.63 -2.12 2.42
C TRP A 85 12.09 -2.55 2.58
N ASP A 86 12.50 -3.49 1.74
CA ASP A 86 13.89 -3.77 1.42
C ASP A 86 14.02 -3.83 -0.11
N ILE A 87 14.77 -2.89 -0.68
CA ILE A 87 14.96 -2.71 -2.13
C ILE A 87 16.37 -2.17 -2.36
N GLU A 88 17.08 -2.74 -3.32
CA GLU A 88 18.35 -2.22 -3.83
C GLU A 88 18.19 -1.70 -5.28
N GLU A 89 18.93 -0.66 -5.60
CA GLU A 89 19.11 -0.15 -6.97
C GLU A 89 20.61 0.01 -7.20
N ASP A 90 21.14 -0.62 -8.25
CA ASP A 90 22.59 -0.66 -8.54
C ASP A 90 23.47 -1.15 -7.37
N GLY A 91 22.92 -2.03 -6.52
CA GLY A 91 23.62 -2.62 -5.38
C GLY A 91 23.62 -1.75 -4.11
N GLU A 92 22.91 -0.62 -4.12
CA GLU A 92 22.76 0.26 -2.96
C GLU A 92 21.31 0.26 -2.46
N PRO A 93 21.07 0.27 -1.13
CA PRO A 93 19.72 0.33 -0.58
C PRO A 93 18.99 1.61 -1.00
N VAL A 94 17.76 1.46 -1.51
CA VAL A 94 16.90 2.60 -1.82
C VAL A 94 16.28 3.13 -0.52
N PRO A 95 16.55 4.40 -0.12
CA PRO A 95 16.03 4.92 1.13
C PRO A 95 14.50 4.88 1.18
N PHE A 96 13.95 4.41 2.28
CA PHE A 96 12.50 4.41 2.47
C PHE A 96 12.00 5.86 2.64
N SER A 97 11.24 6.33 1.65
CA SER A 97 10.60 7.63 1.66
C SER A 97 9.36 7.61 0.79
N GLN A 98 8.37 8.46 1.08
CA GLN A 98 7.13 8.50 0.32
C GLN A 98 7.35 8.73 -1.19
N LYS A 99 8.31 9.59 -1.53
CA LYS A 99 8.71 9.84 -2.92
C LYS A 99 9.22 8.56 -3.60
N ASN A 100 10.04 7.78 -2.91
CA ASN A 100 10.59 6.55 -3.46
C ASN A 100 9.54 5.44 -3.55
N VAL A 101 8.64 5.33 -2.57
CA VAL A 101 7.51 4.37 -2.65
C VAL A 101 6.65 4.65 -3.87
N ILE A 102 6.29 5.92 -4.10
CA ILE A 102 5.54 6.31 -5.31
C ILE A 102 6.33 5.98 -6.57
N ARG A 103 7.65 6.23 -6.61
CA ARG A 103 8.51 5.88 -7.76
C ARG A 103 8.44 4.39 -8.09
N VAL A 104 8.56 3.54 -7.07
CA VAL A 104 8.53 2.08 -7.25
C VAL A 104 7.14 1.59 -7.64
N LEU A 105 6.08 2.03 -6.96
CA LEU A 105 4.71 1.65 -7.32
C LEU A 105 4.34 2.10 -8.75
N SER A 106 4.87 3.24 -9.21
CA SER A 106 4.66 3.73 -10.57
C SER A 106 5.57 3.09 -11.62
N SER A 107 6.58 2.31 -11.22
CA SER A 107 7.60 1.77 -12.14
C SER A 107 7.02 0.72 -13.08
N ALA A 108 6.09 -0.10 -12.60
CA ALA A 108 5.40 -1.11 -13.39
C ALA A 108 4.05 -1.46 -12.76
N GLN A 109 3.03 -1.63 -13.61
CA GLN A 109 1.66 -1.92 -13.18
C GLN A 109 1.55 -3.23 -12.38
N TRP A 110 2.40 -4.22 -12.68
CA TRP A 110 2.38 -5.49 -11.95
C TRP A 110 2.88 -5.34 -10.50
N VAL A 111 3.80 -4.41 -10.23
CA VAL A 111 4.28 -4.09 -8.89
C VAL A 111 3.15 -3.47 -8.09
N GLN A 112 2.51 -2.45 -8.65
CA GLN A 112 1.34 -1.82 -8.05
C GLN A 112 0.25 -2.84 -7.75
N ALA A 113 -0.06 -3.72 -8.71
CA ALA A 113 -1.11 -4.73 -8.56
C ALA A 113 -0.83 -5.72 -7.43
N GLN A 114 0.41 -6.19 -7.27
CA GLN A 114 0.76 -7.09 -6.17
C GLN A 114 0.68 -6.40 -4.80
N VAL A 115 1.18 -5.16 -4.69
CA VAL A 115 1.11 -4.41 -3.43
C VAL A 115 -0.36 -4.08 -3.07
N ASP A 116 -1.18 -3.71 -4.04
CA ASP A 116 -2.61 -3.43 -3.85
C ASP A 116 -3.40 -4.70 -3.48
N ALA A 117 -3.09 -5.83 -4.12
CA ALA A 117 -3.68 -7.12 -3.79
C ALA A 117 -3.35 -7.53 -2.36
N PHE A 118 -2.08 -7.41 -1.95
CA PHE A 118 -1.68 -7.73 -0.58
C PHE A 118 -2.34 -6.77 0.42
N ALA A 119 -2.30 -5.45 0.17
CA ALA A 119 -2.96 -4.45 1.00
C ALA A 119 -4.47 -4.70 1.23
N SER A 120 -5.15 -5.38 0.30
CA SER A 120 -6.58 -5.67 0.40
C SER A 120 -6.91 -7.07 0.95
N ASP A 121 -5.91 -7.94 1.13
CA ASP A 121 -6.10 -9.33 1.54
C ASP A 121 -6.23 -9.48 3.07
N ARG A 122 -7.46 -9.49 3.59
CA ARG A 122 -7.70 -9.74 5.03
C ARG A 122 -7.11 -11.07 5.52
N ALA A 123 -7.05 -12.11 4.68
CA ALA A 123 -6.53 -13.41 5.10
C ALA A 123 -5.02 -13.34 5.34
N ALA A 124 -4.28 -12.61 4.50
CA ALA A 124 -2.85 -12.38 4.70
C ALA A 124 -2.53 -11.69 6.04
N PHE A 125 -3.47 -10.91 6.58
CA PHE A 125 -3.30 -10.13 7.81
C PHE A 125 -3.89 -10.77 9.07
N ARG A 126 -4.81 -11.72 8.94
CA ARG A 126 -5.32 -12.45 10.11
C ARG A 126 -4.21 -13.33 10.70
N GLY A 127 -3.98 -13.19 12.00
CA GLY A 127 -3.00 -13.96 12.77
C GLY A 127 -3.12 -15.46 12.50
N ASP A 128 -1.99 -16.10 12.20
CA ASP A 128 -1.87 -17.55 12.33
C ASP A 128 -2.30 -17.90 13.76
N ARG A 129 -3.38 -18.67 13.89
CA ARG A 129 -3.66 -19.41 15.12
C ARG A 129 -2.87 -20.70 15.10
#